data_AF-A0A924RQX5-F1
#
_entry.id   AF-A0A924RQX5-F1
#
_cell.length_a   1.000
_cell.length_b   1.000
_cell.length_c   1.000
_cell.angle_alpha   90.00
_cell.angle_beta   90.00
_cell.angle_gamma   90.00
#
_symmetry.space_group_name_H-M   'P 1'
#
loop_
_entity.id
_entity.type
_entity.pdbx_description
1 polymer ?
#
loop_
_entity_poly.entity_id
_entity_poly.type
_entity_poly.pdbx_seq_one_letter_code
_entity_poly.pdbx_strand_id
1 'polypeptide(L)'
;MTSTSLIAIVAFLTTGVLSVCFLRALCLAGAARREYERASRDYRALVDHRLANPLATILGAAETLLADSLLLNASKQYMLLLLIRDEAQRVAHTSLSPRVLSTEELTLDPLPNSRSMQVA
;
A
#
# COMPACT_ATOMS: atom_id res chain seq x y z
N MET A 1 22.92 3.91 61.21
CA MET A 1 21.73 4.28 60.41
C MET A 1 22.07 4.54 58.93
N THR A 2 22.95 3.74 58.32
CA THR A 2 23.48 3.98 56.97
C THR A 2 23.02 2.95 55.93
N SER A 3 22.69 1.73 56.37
CA SER A 3 22.28 0.65 55.45
C SER A 3 20.88 0.84 54.87
N THR A 4 19.93 1.36 55.66
CA THR A 4 18.53 1.55 55.22
C THR A 4 18.38 2.71 54.24
N SER A 5 19.12 3.80 54.47
CA SER A 5 19.18 4.95 53.57
C SER A 5 19.86 4.61 52.24
N LEU A 6 20.91 3.78 52.24
CA LEU A 6 21.54 3.30 51.00
C LEU A 6 20.57 2.46 50.15
N ILE A 7 19.81 1.55 50.77
CA ILE A 7 18.81 0.72 50.10
C ILE A 7 17.71 1.58 49.48
N ALA A 8 17.23 2.60 50.19
CA ALA A 8 16.21 3.52 49.69
C ALA A 8 16.69 4.30 48.45
N ILE A 9 17.94 4.77 48.45
CA ILE A 9 18.54 5.50 47.33
C ILE A 9 18.68 4.58 46.10
N VAL A 10 19.15 3.35 46.27
CA VAL A 10 19.28 2.37 45.18
C VAL A 10 17.90 1.98 44.63
N ALA A 11 16.90 1.78 45.50
CA ALA A 11 15.54 1.51 45.09
C ALA A 11 14.94 2.67 44.27
N PHE A 12 15.20 3.92 44.69
CA PHE A 12 14.75 5.12 43.99
C PHE A 12 15.43 5.29 42.62
N LEU A 13 16.74 5.06 42.55
CA LEU A 13 17.50 5.13 41.29
C LEU A 13 17.06 4.06 40.29
N THR A 14 16.86 2.82 40.76
CA THR A 14 16.44 1.71 39.89
C THR A 14 15.02 1.89 39.37
N THR A 15 14.08 2.35 40.20
CA THR A 15 12.70 2.68 39.75
C THR A 15 12.70 3.86 38.78
N GLY A 16 13.53 4.88 39.00
CA GLY A 16 13.70 6.00 38.07
C GLY A 16 14.20 5.54 36.69
N VAL A 17 15.27 4.75 36.64
CA VAL A 17 15.83 4.22 35.39
C VAL A 17 14.83 3.32 34.68
N LEU A 18 14.14 2.43 35.41
CA LEU A 18 13.13 1.53 34.82
C LEU A 18 11.98 2.33 34.19
N SER A 19 11.53 3.39 34.86
CA SER A 19 10.45 4.26 34.37
C SER A 19 10.83 4.98 33.08
N VAL A 20 12.06 5.50 32.99
CA VAL A 20 12.56 6.16 31.77
C VAL A 20 12.70 5.15 30.61
N CYS A 21 13.24 3.96 30.88
CA CYS A 21 13.35 2.89 29.87
C CYS A 21 11.96 2.47 29.37
N PHE A 22 10.99 2.31 30.27
CA PHE A 22 9.61 1.95 29.93
C PHE A 22 8.93 3.02 29.08
N LEU A 23 9.06 4.30 29.46
CA LEU A 23 8.50 5.41 28.69
C LEU A 23 9.09 5.50 27.28
N ARG A 24 10.41 5.26 27.16
CA ARG A 24 11.11 5.22 25.87
C ARG A 24 10.64 4.04 25.02
N ALA A 25 10.44 2.86 25.61
CA ALA A 25 9.92 1.70 24.91
C ALA A 25 8.49 1.94 24.38
N LEU A 26 7.61 2.56 25.18
CA LEU A 26 6.27 2.94 24.73
C LEU A 26 6.30 3.98 23.61
N CYS A 27 7.19 4.96 23.69
CA CYS A 27 7.34 5.97 22.64
C CYS A 27 7.80 5.34 21.32
N LEU A 28 8.79 4.45 21.37
CA LEU A 28 9.28 3.69 20.21
C LEU A 28 8.20 2.78 19.63
N ALA A 29 7.46 2.06 20.46
CA ALA A 29 6.35 1.22 20.03
C ALA A 29 5.24 2.04 19.35
N GLY A 30 4.91 3.20 19.92
CA GLY A 30 3.94 4.13 19.33
C GLY A 30 4.41 4.70 17.99
N ALA A 31 5.69 5.05 17.87
CA ALA A 31 6.27 5.52 16.61
C ALA A 31 6.27 4.42 15.55
N ALA A 32 6.71 3.20 15.90
CA ALA A 32 6.70 2.05 15.01
C ALA A 32 5.28 1.69 14.53
N ARG A 33 4.29 1.78 15.42
CA ARG A 33 2.88 1.55 15.06
C ARG A 33 2.37 2.60 14.07
N ARG A 34 2.65 3.88 14.29
CA ARG A 34 2.26 4.95 13.36
C ARG A 34 2.92 4.77 11.99
N GLU A 35 4.19 4.39 11.97
CA GLU A 35 4.92 4.14 10.73
C GLU A 35 4.35 2.94 9.98
N TYR A 36 4.01 1.86 10.69
CA TYR A 36 3.31 0.71 10.10
C TYR A 36 1.95 1.09 9.52
N GLU A 37 1.13 1.86 10.25
CA GLU A 37 -0.18 2.33 9.78
C GLU A 37 -0.06 3.26 8.57
N ARG A 38 1.01 4.06 8.48
CA ARG A 38 1.33 4.86 7.29
C ARG A 38 1.71 3.96 6.11
N ALA A 39 2.71 3.10 6.29
CA ALA A 39 3.18 2.19 5.26
C ALA A 39 2.04 1.29 4.72
N SER A 40 1.15 0.83 5.59
CA SER A 40 -0.02 0.03 5.18
C SER A 40 -1.00 0.82 4.31
N ARG A 41 -1.20 2.12 4.57
CA ARG A 41 -2.08 2.97 3.75
C ARG A 41 -1.44 3.26 2.39
N ASP A 42 -0.17 3.63 2.40
CA ASP A 42 0.59 3.94 1.18
C ASP A 42 0.65 2.69 0.27
N TYR A 43 0.87 1.52 0.85
CA TYR A 43 0.83 0.25 0.14
C TYR A 43 -0.55 -0.05 -0.47
N ARG A 44 -1.64 0.15 0.28
CA ARG A 44 -3.00 -0.06 -0.25
C ARG A 44 -3.29 0.85 -1.42
N ALA A 45 -3.04 2.15 -1.27
CA ALA A 45 -3.26 3.12 -2.32
C ALA A 45 -2.48 2.79 -3.60
N LEU A 46 -1.25 2.30 -3.46
CA LEU A 46 -0.46 1.86 -4.59
C LEU A 46 -0.99 0.57 -5.23
N VAL A 47 -1.43 -0.40 -4.43
CA VAL A 47 -2.08 -1.62 -4.96
C VAL A 47 -3.34 -1.23 -5.73
N ASP A 48 -4.16 -0.34 -5.19
CA ASP A 48 -5.36 0.16 -5.85
C ASP A 48 -5.01 0.82 -7.19
N HIS A 49 -3.98 1.67 -7.23
CA HIS A 49 -3.49 2.28 -8.47
C HIS A 49 -2.99 1.23 -9.49
N ARG A 50 -2.20 0.25 -9.04
CA ARG A 50 -1.66 -0.82 -9.90
C ARG A 50 -2.75 -1.74 -10.45
N LEU A 51 -3.88 -1.89 -9.75
CA LEU A 51 -5.02 -2.68 -10.20
C LEU A 51 -5.97 -1.85 -11.08
N ALA A 52 -6.11 -0.54 -10.83
CA ALA A 52 -7.01 0.32 -11.57
C ALA A 52 -6.69 0.37 -13.08
N ASN A 53 -5.42 0.53 -13.45
CA ASN A 53 -4.99 0.62 -14.85
C ASN A 53 -5.32 -0.62 -15.70
N PRO A 54 -4.92 -1.85 -15.29
CA PRO A 54 -5.25 -3.03 -16.05
C PRO A 54 -6.76 -3.32 -16.03
N LEU A 55 -7.47 -3.05 -14.94
CA LEU A 55 -8.94 -3.22 -14.87
C LEU A 55 -9.67 -2.26 -15.82
N ALA A 56 -9.28 -0.99 -15.88
CA ALA A 56 -9.85 -0.02 -16.81
C ALA A 56 -9.62 -0.44 -18.27
N THR A 57 -8.44 -1.01 -18.56
CA THR A 57 -8.09 -1.51 -19.89
C THR A 57 -8.93 -2.72 -20.28
N ILE A 58 -9.10 -3.68 -19.36
CA ILE A 58 -9.98 -4.85 -19.55
C ILE A 58 -11.41 -4.39 -19.82
N LEU A 59 -11.91 -3.45 -19.00
CA LEU A 59 -13.28 -2.94 -19.11
C LEU A 59 -13.49 -2.27 -20.47
N GLY A 60 -12.63 -1.34 -20.87
CA GLY A 60 -12.76 -0.63 -22.14
C GLY A 60 -12.63 -1.56 -23.35
N ALA A 61 -11.73 -2.55 -23.30
CA ALA A 61 -11.62 -3.55 -24.35
C ALA A 61 -12.87 -4.44 -24.44
N ALA A 62 -13.44 -4.84 -23.31
CA ALA A 62 -14.68 -5.61 -23.25
C ALA A 62 -15.88 -4.79 -23.76
N GLU A 63 -16.00 -3.53 -23.36
CA GLU A 63 -17.04 -2.62 -23.85
C GLU A 63 -16.93 -2.42 -25.36
N THR A 64 -15.72 -2.25 -25.90
CA THR A 64 -15.48 -2.13 -27.34
C THR A 64 -15.92 -3.40 -28.08
N LEU A 65 -15.62 -4.58 -27.53
CA LEU A 65 -16.09 -5.85 -28.09
C LEU A 65 -17.62 -5.97 -28.05
N LEU A 66 -18.28 -5.52 -26.98
CA LEU A 66 -19.73 -5.59 -26.83
C LEU A 66 -20.45 -4.61 -27.77
N ALA A 67 -19.97 -3.37 -27.88
CA ALA A 67 -20.60 -2.31 -28.65
C ALA A 67 -20.39 -2.46 -30.16
N ASP A 68 -19.16 -2.79 -30.58
CA ASP A 68 -18.75 -2.72 -31.99
C ASP A 68 -18.42 -4.10 -32.60
N SER A 69 -18.86 -5.21 -31.99
CA SER A 69 -18.56 -6.57 -32.46
C SER A 69 -18.81 -6.77 -33.97
N LEU A 70 -19.85 -6.17 -34.53
CA LEU A 70 -20.20 -6.28 -35.95
C LEU A 70 -19.34 -5.39 -36.88
N LEU A 71 -18.72 -4.33 -36.35
CA LEU A 71 -17.84 -3.41 -37.07
C LEU A 71 -16.36 -3.79 -36.97
N LEU A 72 -16.02 -4.60 -35.97
CA LEU A 72 -14.67 -5.11 -35.76
C LEU A 72 -14.43 -6.35 -36.63
N ASN A 73 -13.35 -6.31 -37.42
CA ASN A 73 -12.88 -7.51 -38.10
C ASN A 73 -12.28 -8.52 -37.09
N ALA A 74 -12.19 -9.78 -37.51
CA ALA A 74 -11.69 -10.87 -36.65
C ALA A 74 -10.30 -10.60 -36.05
N SER A 75 -9.43 -9.90 -36.78
CA SER A 75 -8.09 -9.53 -36.28
C SER A 75 -8.16 -8.55 -35.11
N LYS A 76 -8.97 -7.49 -35.22
CA LYS A 76 -9.17 -6.51 -34.13
C LYS A 76 -9.84 -7.15 -32.91
N GLN A 77 -10.84 -8.01 -33.13
CA GLN A 77 -11.48 -8.75 -32.05
C GLN A 77 -10.46 -9.64 -31.32
N TYR A 78 -9.63 -10.37 -32.06
CA TYR A 78 -8.57 -11.21 -31.49
C TYR A 78 -7.55 -10.39 -30.69
N MET A 79 -7.15 -9.22 -31.19
CA MET A 79 -6.23 -8.32 -30.48
C MET A 79 -6.83 -7.80 -29.17
N LEU A 80 -8.11 -7.44 -29.14
CA LEU A 80 -8.80 -7.01 -27.92
C LEU A 80 -8.92 -8.16 -26.91
N LEU A 81 -9.21 -9.38 -27.37
CA LEU A 81 -9.24 -10.57 -26.52
C LEU A 81 -7.86 -10.90 -25.94
N LEU A 82 -6.79 -10.76 -26.73
CA LEU A 82 -5.42 -10.91 -26.23
C LEU A 82 -5.07 -9.85 -25.19
N LEU A 83 -5.45 -8.59 -25.43
CA LEU A 83 -5.24 -7.51 -24.47
C LEU A 83 -5.94 -7.79 -23.13
N ILE A 84 -7.21 -8.20 -23.18
CA ILE A 84 -7.98 -8.60 -21.99
C ILE A 84 -7.27 -9.72 -21.25
N ARG A 85 -6.81 -10.76 -21.96
CA ARG A 85 -6.10 -11.89 -21.36
C ARG A 85 -4.81 -11.46 -20.68
N ASP A 86 -4.00 -10.67 -21.36
CA ASP A 86 -2.69 -10.25 -20.87
C ASP A 86 -2.82 -9.31 -19.65
N GLU A 87 -3.80 -8.40 -19.66
CA GLU A 87 -4.09 -7.56 -18.49
C GLU A 87 -4.69 -8.36 -17.32
N ALA A 88 -5.56 -9.34 -17.59
CA ALA A 88 -6.09 -10.21 -16.54
C ALA A 88 -4.96 -11.01 -15.84
N GLN A 89 -3.95 -11.45 -16.61
CA GLN A 89 -2.75 -12.07 -16.06
C GLN A 89 -1.93 -11.08 -15.20
N ARG A 90 -1.80 -9.81 -15.63
CA ARG A 90 -1.14 -8.77 -14.83
C ARG A 90 -1.87 -8.48 -13.51
N VAL A 91 -3.20 -8.45 -13.52
CA VAL A 91 -4.04 -8.33 -12.31
C VAL A 91 -3.79 -9.51 -11.36
N ALA A 92 -3.87 -10.73 -11.89
CA ALA A 92 -3.63 -11.94 -11.10
C ALA A 92 -2.23 -11.92 -10.46
N HIS A 93 -1.19 -11.57 -11.22
CA HIS A 93 0.17 -11.46 -10.71
C HIS A 93 0.29 -10.38 -9.61
N THR A 94 -0.32 -9.21 -9.81
CA THR A 94 -0.26 -8.10 -8.84
C THR A 94 -0.96 -8.45 -7.52
N SER A 95 -2.05 -9.22 -7.59
CA SER A 95 -2.80 -9.66 -6.41
C SER A 95 -2.13 -10.82 -5.67
N LEU A 96 -1.57 -11.80 -6.40
CA LEU A 96 -1.02 -13.04 -5.82
C LEU A 96 0.46 -12.94 -5.46
N SER A 97 1.20 -11.98 -6.01
CA SER A 97 2.65 -11.85 -5.79
C SER A 97 3.05 -10.39 -5.70
N PRO A 98 2.74 -9.73 -4.57
CA PRO A 98 3.16 -8.36 -4.36
C PRO A 98 4.68 -8.27 -4.30
N ARG A 99 5.25 -7.49 -5.23
CA ARG A 99 6.69 -7.30 -5.43
C ARG A 99 7.20 -6.05 -4.72
N VAL A 100 8.47 -6.11 -4.32
CA VAL A 100 9.20 -4.97 -3.76
C VAL A 100 9.14 -3.79 -4.74
N LEU A 101 8.92 -2.60 -4.20
CA LEU A 101 8.77 -1.37 -4.95
C LEU A 101 10.07 -1.02 -5.69
N SER A 102 9.93 -0.62 -6.95
CA SER A 102 11.02 0.02 -7.68
C SER A 102 11.27 1.43 -7.15
N THR A 103 12.46 1.97 -7.41
CA THR A 103 12.86 3.31 -6.95
C THR A 103 11.97 4.40 -7.55
N GLU A 104 11.50 4.19 -8.78
CA GLU A 104 10.57 5.08 -9.49
C GLU A 104 9.17 5.05 -8.84
N GLU A 105 8.67 3.89 -8.44
CA GLU A 105 7.36 3.77 -7.79
C GLU A 105 7.34 4.33 -6.37
N LEU A 106 8.50 4.40 -5.69
CA LEU A 106 8.64 5.10 -4.42
C LEU A 106 8.42 6.62 -4.56
N THR A 107 8.54 7.16 -5.77
CA THR A 107 8.34 8.59 -6.06
C THR A 107 6.93 8.91 -6.56
N LEU A 108 6.13 7.89 -6.89
CA LEU A 108 4.72 8.10 -7.23
C LEU A 108 3.98 8.51 -5.95
N ASP A 109 3.40 9.71 -5.98
CA ASP A 109 2.52 10.16 -4.91
C ASP A 109 1.28 9.23 -4.90
N PRO A 110 1.06 8.42 -3.84
CA PRO A 110 -0.02 7.44 -3.83
C PRO A 110 -1.41 8.09 -3.76
N LEU A 111 -1.48 9.42 -3.70
CA LEU A 111 -2.73 10.14 -3.78
C LEU A 111 -3.22 10.13 -5.23
N PRO A 112 -4.34 9.45 -5.54
CA PRO A 112 -5.02 9.73 -6.81
C PRO A 112 -5.33 11.22 -6.80
N ASN A 113 -4.95 11.89 -7.88
CA ASN A 113 -5.27 13.29 -8.08
C ASN A 113 -6.80 13.38 -8.16
N SER A 114 -7.48 13.56 -7.03
CA SER A 114 -8.94 13.57 -6.88
C SER A 114 -9.62 14.69 -7.67
N ARG A 115 -8.82 15.47 -8.42
CA ARG A 115 -9.23 16.50 -9.36
C ARG A 115 -9.64 15.97 -10.74
N SER A 116 -9.31 14.73 -11.13
CA SER A 116 -9.69 14.20 -12.46
C SER A 116 -11.00 13.40 -12.47
N MET A 117 -11.70 13.30 -11.34
CA MET A 117 -12.99 12.61 -11.22
C MET A 117 -14.17 13.57 -10.88
N GLN A 118 -13.99 14.86 -11.19
CA GLN A 118 -15.08 15.85 -11.32
C GLN A 118 -15.18 16.26 -12.80
N VAL A 119 -15.74 15.37 -13.63
CA VAL A 119 -16.35 15.76 -14.90
C VAL A 119 -17.77 15.21 -14.90
N ALA A 120 -18.69 16.06 -14.45
CA ALA A 120 -20.06 16.24 -14.94
C ALA A 120 -20.75 17.27 -14.03
#